data_AF-A0A357MQ56-F1
#
_entry.id   AF-A0A357MQ56-F1
#
_cell.length_a   1.000
_cell.length_b   1.000
_cell.length_c   1.000
_cell.angle_alpha   90.00
_cell.angle_beta   90.00
_cell.angle_gamma   90.00
#
_symmetry.space_group_name_H-M   'P 1'
#
loop_
_entity.id
_entity.type
_entity.pdbx_description
1 polymer ?
#
loop_
_entity_poly.entity_id
_entity_poly.type
_entity_poly.pdbx_seq_one_letter_code
_entity_poly.pdbx_strand_id
1 'polypeptide(L)'
;GSKMIDAVYNLVSKYPKKVTICHSAKEVNQAIKDGKLALILVAEGPLVFQGKVDLLRNWRRLGIQIVNLSHGEGAEGFTKDAQVVYKHLLPLAPTSAWQISTSSVGFMTHTKRNQLYKKEKGLSPIGKQMLKEMEKLGMICDLSHASDAAFWETLENTRVKVCATHSNCASLCGHTRNLTDDMMKALAKRNGVMGALLL
;
A
#
# COMPACT_ATOMS: atom_id res chain seq x y z
N GLY A 1 7.76 5.58 11.72
CA GLY A 1 8.35 6.01 10.45
C GLY A 1 9.86 6.21 10.56
N SER A 2 10.32 7.39 11.01
CA SER A 2 11.72 7.83 10.90
C SER A 2 12.76 6.90 11.58
N LYS A 3 12.45 6.34 12.75
CA LYS A 3 13.36 5.40 13.43
C LYS A 3 13.67 4.14 12.62
N MET A 4 12.68 3.63 11.86
CA MET A 4 12.82 2.39 11.11
C MET A 4 13.70 2.59 9.87
N ILE A 5 13.52 3.71 9.16
CA ILE A 5 14.37 4.02 8.01
C ILE A 5 15.81 4.27 8.43
N ASP A 6 16.03 4.99 9.54
CA ASP A 6 17.36 5.22 10.11
C ASP A 6 18.03 3.88 10.49
N ALA A 7 17.29 2.97 11.14
CA ALA A 7 17.80 1.64 11.46
C ALA A 7 18.24 0.84 10.22
N VAL A 8 17.52 0.95 9.10
CA VAL A 8 17.91 0.31 7.84
C VAL A 8 19.19 0.93 7.26
N TYR A 9 19.31 2.26 7.25
CA TYR A 9 20.54 2.92 6.79
C TYR A 9 21.75 2.60 7.69
N ASN A 10 21.54 2.49 9.01
CA ASN A 10 22.55 2.03 9.96
C ASN A 10 22.95 0.58 9.72
N LEU A 11 21.99 -0.31 9.39
CA LEU A 11 22.27 -1.71 9.04
C LEU A 11 23.16 -1.81 7.79
N VAL A 12 22.84 -1.04 6.75
CA VAL A 12 23.62 -1.01 5.49
C VAL A 12 25.02 -0.46 5.74
N SER A 13 25.12 0.60 6.54
CA SER A 13 26.41 1.20 6.91
C SER A 13 27.28 0.24 7.73
N LYS A 14 26.66 -0.55 8.62
CA LYS A 14 27.36 -1.55 9.44
C LYS A 14 27.78 -2.79 8.63
N TYR A 15 27.03 -3.16 7.60
CA TYR A 15 27.28 -4.36 6.79
C TYR A 15 27.28 -4.10 5.28
N PRO A 16 28.15 -3.20 4.76
CA PRO A 16 28.09 -2.72 3.36
C PRO A 16 28.45 -3.80 2.33
N LYS A 17 29.16 -4.86 2.76
CA LYS A 17 29.48 -6.03 1.94
C LYS A 17 28.39 -7.09 1.94
N LYS A 18 27.35 -6.98 2.78
CA LYS A 18 26.30 -8.00 2.96
C LYS A 18 24.90 -7.51 2.65
N VAL A 19 24.61 -6.22 2.77
CA VAL A 19 23.26 -5.67 2.63
C VAL A 19 23.31 -4.38 1.81
N THR A 20 22.31 -4.15 0.97
CA THR A 20 22.18 -2.89 0.23
C THR A 20 20.72 -2.52 -0.02
N ILE A 21 20.42 -1.23 -0.08
CA ILE A 21 19.09 -0.72 -0.46
C ILE A 21 19.06 -0.64 -1.99
N CYS A 22 17.97 -1.12 -2.57
CA CYS A 22 17.75 -1.17 -4.01
C CYS A 22 16.55 -0.29 -4.39
N HIS A 23 16.73 0.48 -5.45
CA HIS A 23 15.72 1.38 -6.01
C HIS A 23 15.18 0.90 -7.36
N SER A 24 15.73 -0.19 -7.90
CA SER A 24 15.35 -0.73 -9.20
C SER A 24 15.60 -2.24 -9.29
N ALA A 25 14.92 -2.91 -10.22
CA ALA A 25 15.17 -4.32 -10.52
C ALA A 25 16.62 -4.58 -10.94
N LYS A 26 17.27 -3.61 -11.61
CA LYS A 26 18.69 -3.69 -11.97
C LYS A 26 19.58 -3.76 -10.73
N GLU A 27 19.32 -2.91 -9.73
CA GLU A 27 20.06 -2.92 -8.46
C GLU A 27 19.80 -4.19 -7.66
N VAL A 28 18.55 -4.69 -7.64
CA VAL A 28 18.24 -5.99 -7.01
C VAL A 28 19.06 -7.10 -7.66
N ASN A 29 19.06 -7.19 -8.99
CA ASN A 29 19.84 -8.19 -9.71
C ASN A 29 21.34 -8.05 -9.46
N GLN A 30 21.85 -6.83 -9.33
CA GLN A 30 23.26 -6.59 -9.01
C GLN A 30 23.59 -7.02 -7.58
N ALA A 31 22.74 -6.68 -6.61
CA ALA A 31 22.92 -7.07 -5.22
C ALA A 31 22.96 -8.60 -5.07
N ILE A 32 22.10 -9.32 -5.79
CA ILE A 32 22.11 -10.79 -5.83
C ILE A 32 23.44 -11.31 -6.40
N LYS A 33 23.91 -10.77 -7.53
CA LYS A 33 25.20 -11.14 -8.13
C LYS A 33 26.38 -10.88 -7.20
N ASP A 34 26.30 -9.81 -6.42
CA ASP A 34 27.33 -9.44 -5.43
C ASP A 34 27.24 -10.27 -4.14
N GLY A 35 26.29 -11.20 -4.03
CA GLY A 35 26.07 -12.00 -2.81
C GLY A 35 25.51 -11.19 -1.63
N LYS A 36 24.81 -10.09 -1.91
CA LYS A 36 24.21 -9.20 -0.90
C LYS A 36 22.71 -9.44 -0.76
N LEU A 37 22.20 -9.21 0.45
CA LEU A 37 20.77 -9.04 0.70
C LEU A 37 20.30 -7.72 0.08
N ALA A 38 19.39 -7.81 -0.89
CA ALA A 38 18.72 -6.68 -1.52
C ALA A 38 17.51 -6.23 -0.70
N LEU A 39 17.52 -4.99 -0.22
CA LEU A 39 16.39 -4.39 0.50
C LEU A 39 15.61 -3.44 -0.41
N ILE A 40 14.31 -3.66 -0.56
CA ILE A 40 13.39 -2.71 -1.20
C ILE A 40 12.57 -2.09 -0.08
N LEU A 41 12.58 -0.76 0.03
CA LEU A 41 11.88 -0.08 1.12
C LEU A 41 10.42 0.18 0.75
N VAL A 42 9.53 -0.23 1.65
CA VAL A 42 8.08 -0.13 1.52
C VAL A 42 7.51 0.65 2.70
N ALA A 43 6.55 1.53 2.44
CA ALA A 43 5.74 2.17 3.48
C ALA A 43 4.35 1.53 3.53
N GLU A 44 4.06 0.85 4.62
CA GLU A 44 2.74 0.28 4.87
C GLU A 44 1.82 1.32 5.52
N GLY A 45 0.92 1.87 4.71
CA GLY A 45 -0.08 2.86 5.10
C GLY A 45 0.38 4.31 4.86
N PRO A 46 -0.58 5.24 4.73
CA PRO A 46 -0.34 6.62 4.33
C PRO A 46 0.03 7.54 5.51
N LEU A 47 -0.06 7.06 6.76
CA LEU A 47 0.06 7.91 7.95
C LEU A 47 1.41 8.64 8.03
N VAL A 48 2.48 8.00 7.52
CA VAL A 48 3.83 8.57 7.53
C VAL A 48 3.96 9.84 6.67
N PHE A 49 3.04 10.06 5.73
CA PHE A 49 3.00 11.23 4.86
C PHE A 49 2.13 12.36 5.40
N GLN A 50 1.32 12.11 6.44
CA GLN A 50 0.48 13.12 7.11
C GLN A 50 -0.40 13.96 6.16
N GLY A 51 -0.82 13.39 5.03
CA GLY A 51 -1.59 14.12 4.00
C GLY A 51 -0.79 15.20 3.27
N LYS A 52 0.54 15.16 3.29
CA LYS A 52 1.42 16.17 2.67
C LYS A 52 2.26 15.57 1.54
N VAL A 53 2.10 16.13 0.33
CA VAL A 53 2.75 15.63 -0.90
C VAL A 53 4.28 15.84 -0.88
N ASP A 54 4.77 16.88 -0.22
CA ASP A 54 6.21 17.09 0.01
C ASP A 54 6.83 16.00 0.88
N LEU A 55 6.11 15.50 1.89
CA LEU A 55 6.58 14.36 2.68
C LEU A 55 6.70 13.10 1.83
N LEU A 56 5.74 12.82 0.95
CA LEU A 56 5.86 11.70 -0.01
C LEU A 56 7.15 11.80 -0.85
N ARG A 57 7.45 12.99 -1.39
CA ARG A 57 8.70 13.23 -2.12
C ARG A 57 9.94 13.03 -1.25
N ASN A 58 9.91 13.45 0.00
CA ASN A 58 11.03 13.26 0.94
C ASN A 58 11.25 11.79 1.27
N TRP A 59 10.18 11.04 1.55
CA TRP A 59 10.27 9.59 1.76
C TRP A 59 10.78 8.84 0.53
N ARG A 60 10.39 9.27 -0.68
CA ARG A 60 10.96 8.75 -1.92
C ARG A 60 12.45 9.03 -2.07
N ARG A 61 12.94 10.19 -1.61
CA ARG A 61 14.38 10.52 -1.58
C ARG A 61 15.15 9.65 -0.58
N LEU A 62 14.51 9.28 0.54
CA LEU A 62 15.04 8.32 1.51
C LEU A 62 14.91 6.86 1.05
N GLY A 63 14.47 6.61 -0.19
CA GLY A 63 14.53 5.29 -0.81
C GLY A 63 13.24 4.47 -0.80
N ILE A 64 12.14 4.95 -0.20
CA ILE A 64 10.83 4.28 -0.30
C ILE A 64 10.45 4.15 -1.79
N GLN A 65 10.16 2.93 -2.25
CA GLN A 65 9.74 2.65 -3.63
C GLN A 65 8.26 2.28 -3.74
N ILE A 66 7.73 1.60 -2.71
CA ILE A 66 6.38 1.05 -2.70
C ILE A 66 5.63 1.65 -1.51
N VAL A 67 4.37 2.00 -1.72
CA VAL A 67 3.50 2.54 -0.66
C VAL A 67 2.14 1.88 -0.73
N ASN A 68 1.69 1.30 0.38
CA ASN A 68 0.31 0.86 0.51
C ASN A 68 -0.63 2.07 0.51
N LEU A 69 -1.67 1.97 -0.31
CA LEU A 69 -2.72 2.97 -0.38
C LEU A 69 -3.40 3.17 0.98
N SER A 70 -3.59 2.08 1.71
CA SER A 70 -4.21 2.03 3.03
C SER A 70 -3.64 0.82 3.80
N HIS A 71 -3.75 0.81 5.12
CA HIS A 71 -3.62 -0.37 5.99
C HIS A 71 -5.00 -0.84 6.53
N GLY A 72 -6.07 -0.38 5.88
CA GLY A 72 -7.48 -0.68 6.19
C GLY A 72 -8.25 0.52 6.75
N GLU A 73 -7.55 1.60 7.07
CA GLU A 73 -8.13 2.88 7.46
C GLU A 73 -8.82 3.61 6.29
N GLY A 74 -9.81 4.41 6.64
CA GLY A 74 -10.52 5.33 5.76
C GLY A 74 -10.75 6.68 6.44
N ALA A 75 -11.08 7.70 5.65
CA ALA A 75 -11.36 9.06 6.13
C ALA A 75 -12.56 9.14 7.11
N GLU A 76 -13.47 8.16 7.06
CA GLU A 76 -14.60 8.05 8.00
C GLU A 76 -14.18 7.54 9.40
N GLY A 77 -12.89 7.32 9.62
CA GLY A 77 -12.33 6.88 10.90
C GLY A 77 -12.38 5.36 11.05
N PHE A 78 -11.41 4.83 11.80
CA PHE A 78 -11.35 3.43 12.21
C PHE A 78 -12.70 2.96 12.79
N THR A 79 -13.06 1.68 12.56
CA THR A 79 -14.15 1.04 13.30
C THR A 79 -13.94 1.20 14.82
N LYS A 80 -15.00 1.16 15.64
CA LYS A 80 -14.91 1.36 17.10
C LYS A 80 -13.79 0.54 17.75
N ASP A 81 -13.51 -0.66 17.24
CA ASP A 81 -12.46 -1.55 17.75
C ASP A 81 -11.05 -1.06 17.38
N ALA A 82 -10.85 -0.53 16.18
CA ALA A 82 -9.58 0.07 15.78
C ALA A 82 -9.37 1.49 16.37
N GLN A 83 -10.43 2.18 16.79
CA GLN A 83 -10.29 3.42 17.58
C GLN A 83 -9.64 3.19 18.95
N VAL A 84 -9.75 1.98 19.53
CA VAL A 84 -9.07 1.63 20.79
C VAL A 84 -7.57 1.49 20.58
N VAL A 85 -7.15 0.86 19.48
CA VAL A 85 -5.72 0.66 19.15
C VAL A 85 -5.05 1.97 18.73
N TYR A 86 -5.75 2.83 17.98
CA TYR A 86 -5.19 4.06 17.41
C TYR A 86 -5.52 5.33 18.20
N LYS A 87 -6.10 5.21 19.41
CA LYS A 87 -6.59 6.32 20.27
C LYS A 87 -5.59 7.46 20.49
N HIS A 88 -4.29 7.16 20.46
CA HIS A 88 -3.22 8.14 20.68
C HIS A 88 -2.62 8.74 19.38
N LEU A 89 -2.98 8.22 18.21
CA LEU A 89 -2.52 8.70 16.89
C LEU A 89 -3.59 9.52 16.15
N LEU A 90 -4.82 9.50 16.65
CA LEU A 90 -6.05 9.94 16.00
C LEU A 90 -6.30 11.46 15.85
N PRO A 91 -5.70 12.40 16.59
CA PRO A 91 -6.01 13.83 16.40
C PRO A 91 -5.56 14.40 15.04
N LEU A 92 -4.83 13.63 14.22
CA LEU A 92 -4.25 14.08 12.94
C LEU A 92 -4.88 13.42 11.69
N ALA A 93 -5.91 12.57 11.86
CA ALA A 93 -6.20 11.51 10.88
C ALA A 93 -7.12 11.83 9.67
N PRO A 94 -8.19 12.64 9.73
CA PRO A 94 -9.18 12.65 8.63
C PRO A 94 -8.64 13.23 7.31
N THR A 95 -7.61 14.09 7.37
CA THR A 95 -7.00 14.71 6.18
C THR A 95 -5.84 13.92 5.59
N SER A 96 -5.42 12.80 6.20
CA SER A 96 -4.26 12.01 5.76
C SER A 96 -4.62 10.68 5.09
N ALA A 97 -5.86 10.19 5.27
CA ALA A 97 -6.33 8.95 4.65
C ALA A 97 -6.46 9.10 3.13
N TRP A 98 -5.95 8.13 2.37
CA TRP A 98 -5.99 8.16 0.90
C TRP A 98 -7.27 7.55 0.31
N GLN A 99 -8.01 6.77 1.10
CA GLN A 99 -9.36 6.31 0.79
C GLN A 99 -10.39 6.88 1.78
N ILE A 100 -11.65 6.92 1.37
CA ILE A 100 -12.74 7.48 2.16
C ILE A 100 -13.35 6.39 3.06
N SER A 101 -13.84 5.29 2.47
CA SER A 101 -14.37 4.18 3.24
C SER A 101 -13.25 3.38 3.91
N THR A 102 -13.50 2.86 5.11
CA THR A 102 -12.64 1.86 5.74
C THR A 102 -12.76 0.53 5.00
N SER A 103 -11.69 -0.27 5.04
CA SER A 103 -11.72 -1.59 4.46
C SER A 103 -12.39 -2.57 5.42
N SER A 104 -13.32 -3.39 4.90
CA SER A 104 -13.89 -4.49 5.68
C SER A 104 -12.85 -5.57 5.91
N VAL A 105 -12.85 -6.17 7.10
CA VAL A 105 -11.99 -7.32 7.45
C VAL A 105 -12.89 -8.45 7.95
N GLY A 106 -12.91 -9.55 7.20
CA GLY A 106 -13.62 -10.76 7.60
C GLY A 106 -14.08 -11.60 6.42
N PHE A 107 -14.75 -12.70 6.74
CA PHE A 107 -15.35 -13.58 5.74
C PHE A 107 -16.67 -13.04 5.23
N MET A 108 -16.85 -13.08 3.91
CA MET A 108 -18.01 -12.52 3.25
C MET A 108 -18.34 -13.28 1.96
N THR A 109 -19.63 -13.50 1.72
CA THR A 109 -20.09 -14.04 0.43
C THR A 109 -19.91 -13.00 -0.67
N HIS A 110 -19.77 -13.45 -1.92
CA HIS A 110 -19.66 -12.56 -3.08
C HIS A 110 -20.81 -11.54 -3.15
N THR A 111 -22.05 -11.96 -2.92
CA THR A 111 -23.23 -11.08 -2.91
C THR A 111 -23.12 -9.98 -1.85
N LYS A 112 -22.73 -10.33 -0.62
CA LYS A 112 -22.57 -9.35 0.47
C LYS A 112 -21.44 -8.38 0.16
N ARG A 113 -20.32 -8.85 -0.42
CA ARG A 113 -19.18 -8.01 -0.81
C ARG A 113 -19.58 -7.01 -1.89
N ASN A 114 -20.32 -7.44 -2.91
CA ASN A 114 -20.83 -6.54 -3.94
C ASN A 114 -21.82 -5.50 -3.38
N GLN A 115 -22.64 -5.86 -2.39
CA GLN A 115 -23.52 -4.89 -1.72
C GLN A 115 -22.74 -3.88 -0.88
N LEU A 116 -21.64 -4.29 -0.24
CA LEU A 116 -20.73 -3.40 0.47
C LEU A 116 -20.05 -2.44 -0.52
N TYR A 117 -19.43 -2.95 -1.58
CA TYR A 117 -18.75 -2.16 -2.61
C TYR A 117 -19.64 -1.02 -3.16
N LYS A 118 -20.93 -1.28 -3.42
CA LYS A 118 -21.89 -0.26 -3.88
C LYS A 118 -22.11 0.90 -2.90
N LYS A 119 -21.78 0.71 -1.61
CA LYS A 119 -21.91 1.72 -0.56
C LYS A 119 -20.58 2.38 -0.22
N GLU A 120 -19.46 1.81 -0.67
CA GLU A 120 -18.14 2.34 -0.43
C GLU A 120 -17.90 3.61 -1.25
N LYS A 121 -17.09 4.48 -0.69
CA LYS A 121 -16.50 5.64 -1.37
C LYS A 121 -15.01 5.34 -1.55
N GLY A 122 -14.50 5.52 -2.76
CA GLY A 122 -13.12 5.19 -3.11
C GLY A 122 -12.12 6.20 -2.59
N LEU A 123 -11.40 6.87 -3.49
CA LEU A 123 -10.25 7.69 -3.12
C LEU A 123 -10.67 9.04 -2.54
N SER A 124 -9.97 9.48 -1.49
CA SER A 124 -10.10 10.85 -0.98
C SER A 124 -9.42 11.86 -1.93
N PRO A 125 -9.72 13.16 -1.82
CA PRO A 125 -9.04 14.19 -2.62
C PRO A 125 -7.51 14.16 -2.46
N ILE A 126 -7.00 13.97 -1.24
CA ILE A 126 -5.56 13.86 -1.00
C ILE A 126 -4.99 12.55 -1.55
N GLY A 127 -5.72 11.43 -1.46
CA GLY A 127 -5.31 10.16 -2.06
C GLY A 127 -5.12 10.27 -3.58
N LYS A 128 -6.05 10.94 -4.26
CA LYS A 128 -5.92 11.23 -5.71
C LYS A 128 -4.67 12.06 -6.02
N GLN A 129 -4.33 13.05 -5.19
CA GLN A 129 -3.11 13.84 -5.36
C GLN A 129 -1.84 13.02 -5.12
N MET A 130 -1.84 12.18 -4.08
CA MET A 130 -0.71 11.33 -3.72
C MET A 130 -0.42 10.29 -4.80
N LEU A 131 -1.44 9.61 -5.32
CA LEU A 131 -1.28 8.63 -6.42
C LEU A 131 -0.76 9.28 -7.70
N LYS A 132 -1.23 10.50 -8.03
CA LYS A 132 -0.69 11.27 -9.16
C LYS A 132 0.77 11.65 -8.96
N GLU A 133 1.18 12.00 -7.74
CA GLU A 133 2.58 12.31 -7.46
C GLU A 133 3.44 11.03 -7.49
N MET A 134 2.94 9.91 -6.96
CA MET A 134 3.60 8.60 -7.05
C MET A 134 3.82 8.19 -8.51
N GLU A 135 2.84 8.41 -9.39
CA GLU A 135 2.97 8.19 -10.83
C GLU A 135 4.16 8.98 -11.41
N LYS A 136 4.27 10.27 -11.10
CA LYS A 136 5.40 11.11 -11.56
C LYS A 136 6.75 10.65 -10.98
N LEU A 137 6.76 10.20 -9.73
CA LEU A 137 7.96 9.73 -9.03
C LEU A 137 8.37 8.30 -9.43
N GLY A 138 7.58 7.62 -10.26
CA GLY A 138 7.79 6.23 -10.65
C GLY A 138 7.65 5.25 -9.50
N MET A 139 6.92 5.63 -8.44
CA MET A 139 6.65 4.77 -7.28
C MET A 139 5.57 3.73 -7.61
N ILE A 140 5.49 2.70 -6.77
CA ILE A 140 4.51 1.62 -6.90
C ILE A 140 3.47 1.78 -5.78
N CYS A 141 2.19 1.76 -6.16
CA CYS A 141 1.07 1.70 -5.23
C CYS A 141 0.75 0.24 -4.92
N ASP A 142 0.85 -0.13 -3.65
CA ASP A 142 0.37 -1.42 -3.17
C ASP A 142 -1.11 -1.30 -2.77
N LEU A 143 -1.93 -2.17 -3.36
CA LEU A 143 -3.37 -2.23 -3.21
C LEU A 143 -3.80 -3.25 -2.15
N SER A 144 -2.86 -3.97 -1.54
CA SER A 144 -3.15 -4.71 -0.32
C SER A 144 -3.72 -3.76 0.74
N HIS A 145 -4.77 -4.22 1.44
CA HIS A 145 -5.64 -3.50 2.38
C HIS A 145 -6.59 -2.46 1.79
N ALA A 146 -6.53 -2.13 0.50
CA ALA A 146 -7.45 -1.17 -0.08
C ALA A 146 -8.91 -1.66 -0.02
N SER A 147 -9.87 -0.74 0.12
CA SER A 147 -11.28 -1.07 -0.12
C SER A 147 -11.52 -1.39 -1.59
N ASP A 148 -12.63 -2.07 -1.91
CA ASP A 148 -12.93 -2.43 -3.29
C ASP A 148 -13.11 -1.17 -4.15
N ALA A 149 -13.76 -0.13 -3.61
CA ALA A 149 -13.91 1.15 -4.30
C ALA A 149 -12.57 1.87 -4.54
N ALA A 150 -11.66 1.87 -3.55
CA ALA A 150 -10.36 2.49 -3.72
C ALA A 150 -9.47 1.72 -4.71
N PHE A 151 -9.58 0.38 -4.73
CA PHE A 151 -8.91 -0.47 -5.71
C PHE A 151 -9.31 -0.07 -7.14
N TRP A 152 -10.61 -0.07 -7.44
CA TRP A 152 -11.10 0.24 -8.79
C TRP A 152 -10.81 1.68 -9.19
N GLU A 153 -11.07 2.66 -8.31
CA GLU A 153 -10.77 4.06 -8.62
C GLU A 153 -9.28 4.30 -8.88
N THR A 154 -8.36 3.58 -8.22
CA THR A 154 -6.92 3.70 -8.47
C THR A 154 -6.57 3.23 -9.89
N LEU A 155 -7.14 2.10 -10.31
CA LEU A 155 -6.92 1.54 -11.64
C LEU A 155 -7.58 2.38 -12.74
N GLU A 156 -8.72 3.01 -12.46
CA GLU A 156 -9.45 3.80 -13.46
C GLU A 156 -8.88 5.20 -13.64
N ASN A 157 -8.43 5.84 -12.56
CA ASN A 157 -8.14 7.28 -12.57
C ASN A 157 -6.64 7.63 -12.59
N THR A 158 -5.75 6.63 -12.53
CA THR A 158 -4.30 6.85 -12.44
C THR A 158 -3.52 5.84 -13.27
N ARG A 159 -2.29 6.18 -13.68
CA ARG A 159 -1.35 5.25 -14.32
C ARG A 159 -0.19 4.87 -13.41
N VAL A 160 -0.30 5.12 -12.10
CA VAL A 160 0.68 4.63 -11.13
C VAL A 160 0.88 3.12 -11.30
N LYS A 161 2.11 2.65 -11.14
CA LYS A 161 2.37 1.20 -11.12
C LYS A 161 1.68 0.61 -9.90
N VAL A 162 1.09 -0.57 -10.06
CA VAL A 162 0.30 -1.20 -8.99
C VAL A 162 0.82 -2.60 -8.67
N CYS A 163 0.71 -2.99 -7.40
CA CYS A 163 0.88 -4.37 -6.95
C CYS A 163 -0.13 -4.66 -5.83
N ALA A 164 -0.20 -5.94 -5.44
CA ALA A 164 -0.84 -6.38 -4.20
C ALA A 164 0.20 -7.26 -3.48
N THR A 165 0.99 -6.69 -2.57
CA THR A 165 2.17 -7.39 -2.05
C THR A 165 1.83 -8.59 -1.17
N HIS A 166 0.64 -8.58 -0.57
CA HIS A 166 0.17 -9.62 0.35
C HIS A 166 -1.37 -9.72 0.30
N SER A 167 -1.88 -10.59 -0.56
CA SER A 167 -3.31 -10.90 -0.72
C SER A 167 -3.48 -12.29 -1.33
N ASN A 168 -4.63 -12.94 -1.14
CA ASN A 168 -4.95 -14.24 -1.74
C ASN A 168 -6.17 -14.19 -2.68
N CYS A 169 -6.64 -15.34 -3.15
CA CYS A 169 -7.79 -15.46 -4.05
C CYS A 169 -9.10 -15.56 -3.27
N ALA A 170 -10.04 -14.64 -3.53
CA ALA A 170 -11.33 -14.63 -2.85
C ALA A 170 -12.22 -15.83 -3.21
N SER A 171 -12.03 -16.41 -4.40
CA SER A 171 -12.71 -17.61 -4.88
C SER A 171 -12.31 -18.88 -4.09
N LEU A 172 -11.09 -18.92 -3.55
CA LEU A 172 -10.61 -20.02 -2.69
C LEU A 172 -10.91 -19.78 -1.21
N CYS A 173 -10.79 -18.53 -0.76
CA CYS A 173 -11.05 -18.12 0.60
C CYS A 173 -11.79 -16.78 0.58
N GLY A 174 -13.09 -16.80 0.87
CA GLY A 174 -14.00 -15.65 0.78
C GLY A 174 -13.76 -14.57 1.84
N HIS A 175 -12.51 -14.16 2.05
CA HIS A 175 -12.12 -13.11 2.97
C HIS A 175 -11.95 -11.79 2.22
N THR A 176 -12.38 -10.66 2.80
CA THR A 176 -12.34 -9.34 2.15
C THR A 176 -10.93 -8.81 1.88
N ARG A 177 -9.90 -9.34 2.56
CA ARG A 177 -8.48 -9.05 2.25
C ARG A 177 -7.98 -9.71 0.95
N ASN A 178 -8.75 -10.62 0.37
CA ASN A 178 -8.41 -11.34 -0.85
C ASN A 178 -8.98 -10.63 -2.08
N LEU A 179 -8.31 -10.77 -3.21
CA LEU A 179 -8.75 -10.19 -4.48
C LEU A 179 -9.79 -11.10 -5.14
N THR A 180 -10.82 -10.49 -5.71
CA THR A 180 -11.75 -11.21 -6.60
C THR A 180 -11.05 -11.56 -7.91
N ASP A 181 -11.60 -12.51 -8.66
CA ASP A 181 -11.04 -12.89 -9.96
C ASP A 181 -10.96 -11.70 -10.93
N ASP A 182 -11.93 -10.79 -10.89
CA ASP A 182 -11.93 -9.58 -11.72
C ASP A 182 -10.87 -8.57 -11.28
N MET A 183 -10.64 -8.42 -9.97
CA MET A 183 -9.53 -7.61 -9.46
C MET A 183 -8.18 -8.19 -9.88
N MET A 184 -7.99 -9.51 -9.81
CA MET A 184 -6.76 -10.17 -10.26
C MET A 184 -6.53 -9.98 -11.76
N LYS A 185 -7.58 -10.13 -12.60
CA LYS A 185 -7.51 -9.86 -14.04
C LYS A 185 -7.16 -8.39 -14.32
N ALA A 186 -7.76 -7.45 -13.57
CA ALA A 186 -7.51 -6.03 -13.73
C ALA A 186 -6.07 -5.66 -13.32
N LEU A 187 -5.57 -6.24 -12.23
CA LEU A 187 -4.18 -6.10 -11.80
C LEU A 187 -3.22 -6.64 -12.87
N ALA A 188 -3.50 -7.82 -13.45
CA ALA A 188 -2.71 -8.39 -14.52
C ALA A 188 -2.70 -7.50 -15.78
N LYS A 189 -3.85 -6.95 -16.19
CA LYS A 189 -3.94 -5.97 -17.29
C LYS A 189 -3.10 -4.71 -17.06
N ARG A 190 -2.82 -4.39 -15.80
CA ARG A 190 -1.96 -3.27 -15.39
C ARG A 190 -0.48 -3.65 -15.24
N ASN A 191 -0.10 -4.85 -15.68
CA ASN A 191 1.23 -5.45 -15.45
C ASN A 191 1.59 -5.45 -13.96
N GLY A 192 0.58 -5.56 -13.09
CA GLY A 192 0.76 -5.62 -11.65
C GLY A 192 1.17 -7.01 -11.19
N VAL A 193 1.74 -7.06 -9.99
CA VAL A 193 2.19 -8.30 -9.35
C VAL A 193 1.38 -8.52 -8.08
N MET A 194 1.01 -9.77 -7.82
CA MET A 194 0.36 -10.19 -6.60
C MET A 194 1.26 -11.16 -5.84
N GLY A 195 1.54 -10.86 -4.58
CA GLY A 195 2.18 -11.77 -3.64
C GLY A 195 1.12 -12.59 -2.92
N ALA A 196 1.07 -13.90 -3.21
CA ALA A 196 0.26 -14.84 -2.45
C ALA A 196 0.86 -15.01 -1.05
N LEU A 197 0.02 -14.86 -0.03
CA LEU A 197 0.42 -14.86 1.37
C LEU A 197 -0.01 -16.16 2.05
N LEU A 198 0.91 -16.82 2.73
CA LEU A 198 0.64 -17.92 3.63
C LEU A 198 0.70 -17.35 5.06
N LEU A 199 -0.47 -17.15 5.69
CA LEU A 199 -0.61 -16.82 7.12
C LEU A 199 -1.36 -17.95 7.82
#